data_AF-A0A2D6TXE7-F1
#
_entry.id   AF-A0A2D6TXE7-F1
#
_cell.length_a   1.000
_cell.length_b   1.000
_cell.length_c   1.000
_cell.angle_alpha   90.00
_cell.angle_beta   90.00
_cell.angle_gamma   90.00
#
_symmetry.space_group_name_H-M   'P 1'
#
loop_
_entity.id
_entity.type
_entity.pdbx_description
1 polymer ?
#
loop_
_entity_poly.entity_id
_entity_poly.type
_entity_poly.pdbx_seq_one_letter_code
_entity_poly.pdbx_strand_id
1 'polypeptide(L)' 'QFRKLTKTKGGFPNENSLLKLLYAGILKTSERWTHPVQNWNLTLSQLSIHFEGRLDAHIDL' A
#
# COMPACT_ATOMS: atom_id res chain seq x y z
N GLN A 1 0.00 -12.18 0.99
CA GLN A 1 -0.96 -12.40 -0.12
C GLN A 1 -0.24 -12.88 -1.40
N PHE A 2 0.91 -12.30 -1.77
CA PHE A 2 1.67 -12.71 -2.96
C PHE A 2 2.12 -14.17 -2.99
N ARG A 3 2.49 -14.76 -1.84
CA ARG A 3 2.79 -16.21 -1.75
C ARG A 3 1.63 -17.09 -2.24
N LYS A 4 0.37 -16.67 -2.07
CA LYS A 4 -0.79 -17.42 -2.58
C LYS A 4 -0.90 -17.34 -4.11
N LEU A 5 -0.49 -16.22 -4.70
CA LEU A 5 -0.48 -16.02 -6.16
C LEU A 5 0.64 -16.82 -6.84
N THR A 6 1.80 -16.97 -6.19
CA THR A 6 2.94 -17.69 -6.74
C THR A 6 2.95 -19.18 -6.41
N LYS A 7 2.31 -19.63 -5.33
CA LYS A 7 2.30 -21.04 -4.89
C LYS A 7 1.67 -22.01 -5.93
N THR A 8 0.80 -21.54 -6.80
CA THR A 8 0.14 -22.37 -7.83
C THR A 8 0.84 -22.33 -9.19
N LYS A 9 1.85 -21.47 -9.38
CA LYS A 9 2.63 -21.36 -10.61
C LYS A 9 4.03 -21.92 -10.33
N GLY A 10 4.33 -23.09 -10.90
CA GLY A 10 5.62 -23.78 -10.70
C GLY A 10 6.82 -22.91 -11.09
N GLY A 11 7.12 -22.82 -12.38
CA GLY A 11 8.16 -21.95 -12.95
C GLY A 11 7.58 -20.91 -13.90
N PHE A 12 8.15 -19.70 -13.92
CA PHE A 12 7.76 -18.65 -14.86
C PHE A 12 8.57 -18.78 -16.15
N PRO A 13 7.93 -18.74 -17.34
CA PRO A 13 8.64 -18.89 -18.62
C PRO A 13 9.49 -17.66 -18.99
N ASN A 14 9.20 -16.49 -18.42
CA ASN A 14 9.98 -15.27 -18.57
C ASN A 14 9.78 -14.31 -17.38
N GLU A 15 10.71 -13.39 -17.17
CA GLU A 15 10.64 -12.40 -16.09
C GLU A 15 9.40 -11.50 -16.19
N ASN A 16 9.02 -11.11 -17.41
CA ASN A 16 7.84 -10.28 -17.66
C ASN A 16 6.53 -10.91 -17.16
N SER A 17 6.41 -12.23 -17.21
CA SER A 17 5.24 -12.96 -16.71
C SER A 17 5.14 -12.93 -15.19
N LEU A 18 6.29 -12.94 -14.50
CA LEU A 18 6.35 -12.77 -13.05
C LEU A 18 5.94 -11.34 -12.66
N LEU A 19 6.49 -10.33 -13.35
CA LEU A 19 6.19 -8.93 -13.09
C LEU A 19 4.70 -8.60 -13.32
N LYS A 20 4.11 -9.11 -14.41
CA LYS A 20 2.67 -8.94 -14.69
C LYS A 20 1.79 -9.57 -13.61
N LEU A 21 2.16 -10.75 -13.11
CA LEU A 21 1.42 -11.40 -12.02
C LEU A 21 1.50 -10.59 -10.72
N LEU A 22 2.68 -10.05 -10.41
CA LEU A 22 2.87 -9.19 -9.24
C LEU A 22 2.03 -7.93 -9.36
N TYR A 23 2.09 -7.25 -10.51
CA TYR A 23 1.31 -6.06 -10.79
C TYR A 23 -0.20 -6.29 -10.64
N ALA A 24 -0.73 -7.38 -11.23
CA ALA A 24 -2.14 -7.73 -11.10
C ALA A 24 -2.55 -8.01 -9.64
N GLY A 25 -1.65 -8.64 -8.85
CA GLY A 25 -1.88 -8.87 -7.43
C GLY A 25 -1.90 -7.58 -6.60
N ILE A 26 -1.03 -6.62 -6.93
CA ILE A 26 -1.03 -5.29 -6.31
C ILE A 26 -2.33 -4.55 -6.65
N LEU A 27 -2.72 -4.52 -7.93
CA LEU A 27 -3.93 -3.83 -8.38
C LEU A 27 -5.18 -4.32 -7.64
N LYS A 28 -5.37 -5.64 -7.59
CA LYS A 28 -6.48 -6.28 -6.87
C LYS A 28 -6.47 -6.02 -5.35
N THR A 29 -5.28 -5.83 -4.78
CA THR A 29 -5.14 -5.50 -3.35
C THR A 29 -5.45 -4.02 -3.12
N SER A 30 -4.98 -3.15 -4.01
CA SER A 30 -5.24 -1.71 -4.00
C SER A 30 -6.74 -1.40 -4.10
N GLU A 31 -7.49 -2.12 -4.94
CA GLU A 31 -8.96 -2.01 -5.03
C GLU A 31 -9.68 -2.28 -3.71
N ARG A 32 -9.08 -3.08 -2.82
CA ARG A 32 -9.64 -3.41 -1.51
C ARG A 32 -9.20 -2.44 -0.41
N TRP A 33 -8.21 -1.59 -0.67
CA TRP A 33 -7.70 -0.59 0.26
C TRP A 33 -8.54 0.69 0.22
N THR A 34 -9.85 0.53 0.38
CA THR A 34 -10.82 1.63 0.42
C THR A 34 -11.23 2.01 1.84
N HIS A 35 -10.86 1.19 2.84
CA HIS A 35 -11.24 1.46 4.22
C HIS A 35 -10.39 2.60 4.79
N PRO A 36 -11.02 3.60 5.42
CA PRO A 36 -10.28 4.67 6.09
C PRO A 36 -9.46 4.10 7.24
N VAL A 37 -8.29 4.67 7.48
CA VAL A 37 -7.44 4.31 8.61
C VAL A 37 -8.15 4.70 9.90
N GLN A 38 -8.32 3.74 10.81
CA GLN A 38 -8.96 3.98 12.09
C GLN A 38 -8.15 4.99 12.91
N ASN A 39 -8.82 5.97 13.51
CA ASN A 39 -8.22 7.02 14.34
C ASN A 39 -7.13 7.84 13.63
N TRP A 40 -7.25 8.03 12.32
CA TRP A 40 -6.26 8.79 11.54
C TRP A 40 -6.08 10.22 12.04
N ASN A 41 -7.15 10.90 12.45
CA ASN A 41 -7.07 12.26 12.98
C ASN A 41 -6.21 12.36 14.24
N LEU A 42 -6.36 11.42 15.19
CA LEU A 42 -5.54 11.38 16.41
C LEU A 42 -4.07 11.09 16.08
N THR A 43 -3.84 10.15 15.17
CA THR A 43 -2.49 9.82 14.71
C THR A 43 -1.84 11.01 14.02
N LEU A 44 -2.60 11.77 13.23
CA LEU A 44 -2.13 12.97 12.56
C LEU A 44 -1.73 14.06 13.55
N SER A 45 -2.53 14.31 14.60
CA SER A 45 -2.19 15.24 15.68
C SER A 45 -0.92 14.82 16.45
N GLN A 46 -0.70 13.53 16.64
CA GLN A 46 0.55 13.05 17.26
C GLN A 46 1.74 13.24 16.32
N LEU A 47 1.57 12.96 15.03
CA LEU A 47 2.62 13.14 14.03
C LEU A 47 2.99 14.60 13.82
N SER A 48 2.04 15.53 13.89
CA SER A 48 2.34 16.97 13.78
C SER A 48 3.17 17.47 14.96
N ILE A 49 2.95 16.96 16.18
CA ILE A 49 3.77 17.26 17.36
C ILE A 49 5.15 16.61 17.26
N HIS A 50 5.24 15.36 16.81
CA HIS A 50 6.53 14.67 16.72
C HIS A 50 7.41 15.17 15.56
N PHE A 51 6.79 15.68 14.50
CA PHE A 51 7.46 16.15 13.28
C PHE A 51 7.03 17.57 12.93
N GLU A 52 7.24 18.49 13.88
CA GLU A 52 6.92 19.92 13.72
C GLU A 52 7.51 20.48 12.42
N GLY A 53 6.74 21.31 11.69
CA GLY A 53 7.16 21.97 10.46
C GLY A 53 7.21 21.10 9.20
N ARG A 54 7.07 19.77 9.30
CA ARG A 54 7.10 18.86 8.12
C ARG A 54 5.73 18.63 7.49
N LEU A 55 4.68 18.69 8.30
CA LEU A 55 3.31 18.40 7.87
C LEU A 55 2.51 19.68 7.57
N ASP A 56 2.98 20.85 8.01
CA ASP A 56 2.30 22.14 7.85
C ASP A 56 2.08 22.54 6.38
N ALA A 57 2.91 22.04 5.45
CA ALA A 57 2.76 22.28 4.01
C ALA A 57 1.72 21.37 3.33
N HIS A 58 1.21 20.36 4.04
CA HIS A 58 0.31 19.33 3.49
C HIS A 58 -0.98 19.17 4.30
N ILE A 59 -1.06 19.80 5.46
CA ILE A 59 -2.28 19.93 6.25
C ILE A 59 -2.79 21.36 6.00
N ASP A 60 -3.55 21.53 4.91
CA ASP A 60 -4.39 22.72 4.77
C ASP A 60 -5.52 22.58 5.79
N LEU A 61 -5.46 23.38 6.86
CA LEU A 61 -6.58 23.56 7.80
C LEU A 61 -7.69 24.38 7.15
#